data_AF-A0A7C2P1P3-F1
#
_entry.id   AF-A0A7C2P1P3-F1
#
_cell.length_a   1.000
_cell.length_b   1.000
_cell.length_c   1.000
_cell.angle_alpha   90.00
_cell.angle_beta   90.00
_cell.angle_gamma   90.00
#
_symmetry.space_group_name_H-M   'P 1'
#
loop_
_entity.id
_entity.type
_entity.pdbx_description
1 polymer ?
#
loop_
_entity_poly.entity_id
_entity_poly.type
_entity_poly.pdbx_seq_one_letter_code
_entity_poly.pdbx_strand_id
1 'polypeptide(L)'
;MNSFGASIDSEKAAEFLSMDKRWGFVKHLFTPIGLFIRISVVSLIFYLGFYLSDVSCSLKKLYGVVLISDFTFLFFTVLRTMLIFNQDFTSLAEISSYAPFRIITFDSISEFPIWAKIPLRIINLVEVLYWVVLGLLLSRITLWSYIKSFLFVLKTYVLALTFWIVFLIFVNVVLIN
;
A
#
# COMPACT_ATOMS: atom_id res chain seq x y z
N MET A 1 10.99 -33.28 32.57
CA MET A 1 10.42 -33.52 31.22
C MET A 1 10.32 -32.24 30.37
N ASN A 2 11.17 -31.22 30.56
CA ASN A 2 11.08 -29.93 29.84
C ASN A 2 12.14 -29.72 28.74
N SER A 3 13.00 -30.71 28.49
CA SER A 3 14.14 -30.58 27.54
C SER A 3 13.81 -31.06 26.12
N PHE A 4 12.89 -32.00 25.95
CA PHE A 4 12.48 -32.52 24.64
C PHE A 4 11.50 -31.60 23.89
N GLY A 5 10.60 -30.90 24.60
CA GLY A 5 9.71 -29.92 23.96
C GLY A 5 10.45 -28.70 23.43
N ALA A 6 11.41 -28.17 24.20
CA ALA A 6 12.22 -27.01 23.81
C ALA A 6 13.19 -27.31 22.66
N SER A 7 13.67 -28.56 22.54
CA SER A 7 14.52 -28.97 21.41
C SER A 7 13.72 -29.12 20.12
N ILE A 8 12.50 -29.66 20.17
CA ILE A 8 11.62 -29.77 18.99
C ILE A 8 11.16 -28.39 18.50
N ASP A 9 10.86 -27.44 19.40
CA ASP A 9 10.50 -26.07 19.01
C ASP A 9 11.70 -25.29 18.46
N SER A 10 12.91 -25.48 19.01
CA SER A 10 14.12 -24.83 18.48
C SER A 10 14.58 -25.43 17.16
N GLU A 11 14.36 -26.73 16.92
CA GLU A 11 14.66 -27.39 15.65
C GLU A 11 13.69 -26.94 14.55
N LYS A 12 12.38 -26.86 14.85
CA LYS A 12 11.39 -26.25 13.94
C LYS A 12 11.69 -24.78 13.67
N ALA A 13 12.05 -23.99 14.69
CA ALA A 13 12.43 -22.60 14.51
C ALA A 13 13.69 -22.47 13.62
N ALA A 14 14.67 -23.35 13.79
CA ALA A 14 15.86 -23.41 12.95
C ALA A 14 15.53 -23.81 11.50
N GLU A 15 14.61 -24.75 11.30
CA GLU A 15 14.13 -25.18 9.99
C GLU A 15 13.39 -24.04 9.27
N PHE A 16 12.47 -23.36 9.94
CA PHE A 16 11.80 -22.15 9.42
C PHE A 16 12.79 -21.05 9.05
N LEU A 17 13.77 -20.76 9.92
CA LEU A 17 14.83 -19.78 9.65
C LEU A 17 15.71 -20.18 8.46
N SER A 18 15.95 -21.48 8.25
CA SER A 18 16.75 -21.97 7.13
C SER A 18 16.01 -21.87 5.78
N MET A 19 14.70 -22.15 5.77
CA MET A 19 13.84 -21.95 4.60
C MET A 19 13.69 -20.46 4.26
N ASP A 20 13.54 -19.61 5.27
CA ASP A 20 13.41 -18.17 5.08
C ASP A 20 14.71 -17.53 4.61
N LYS A 21 15.88 -18.05 5.03
CA LYS A 21 17.18 -17.65 4.46
C LYS A 21 17.33 -18.00 2.98
N ARG A 22 16.86 -19.18 2.54
CA ARG A 22 17.01 -19.64 1.14
C ARG A 22 16.10 -18.87 0.17
N TRP A 23 14.89 -18.50 0.61
CA TRP A 23 13.93 -17.74 -0.21
C TRP A 23 13.85 -16.25 0.12
N GLY A 24 14.57 -15.79 1.15
CA GLY A 24 14.57 -14.40 1.59
C GLY A 24 15.00 -13.44 0.50
N PHE A 25 16.03 -13.80 -0.30
CA PHE A 25 16.46 -13.00 -1.45
C PHE A 25 15.36 -12.86 -2.51
N VAL A 26 14.63 -13.94 -2.78
CA VAL A 26 13.50 -13.94 -3.73
C VAL A 26 12.38 -13.04 -3.22
N LYS A 27 12.01 -13.15 -1.94
CA LYS A 27 11.01 -12.27 -1.29
C LYS A 27 11.43 -10.80 -1.35
N HIS A 28 12.71 -10.50 -1.13
CA HIS A 28 13.24 -9.15 -1.21
C HIS A 28 13.26 -8.57 -2.63
N LEU A 29 13.38 -9.42 -3.66
CA LEU A 29 13.28 -8.99 -5.06
C LEU A 29 11.84 -8.72 -5.51
N PHE A 30 10.85 -9.39 -4.91
CA PHE A 30 9.44 -9.14 -5.21
C PHE A 30 8.95 -7.74 -4.80
N THR A 31 9.48 -7.19 -3.71
CA THR A 31 9.10 -5.85 -3.23
C THR A 31 9.36 -4.73 -4.26
N PRO A 32 10.58 -4.55 -4.80
CA PRO A 32 10.84 -3.52 -5.81
C PRO A 32 10.11 -3.77 -7.12
N ILE A 33 9.90 -5.04 -7.51
CA ILE A 33 9.11 -5.39 -8.70
C ILE A 33 7.66 -4.96 -8.52
N GLY A 34 7.05 -5.25 -7.36
CA GLY A 34 5.69 -4.83 -7.04
C GLY A 34 5.53 -3.31 -7.07
N LEU A 35 6.50 -2.58 -6.53
CA LEU A 35 6.53 -1.12 -6.60
C LEU A 35 6.63 -0.61 -8.04
N PHE A 36 7.50 -1.21 -8.86
CA PHE A 36 7.65 -0.84 -10.27
C PHE A 36 6.35 -1.06 -11.07
N ILE A 37 5.69 -2.21 -10.86
CA ILE A 37 4.40 -2.52 -11.48
C ILE A 37 3.36 -1.48 -11.06
N ARG A 38 3.26 -1.18 -9.76
CA ARG A 38 2.32 -0.18 -9.24
C ARG A 38 2.52 1.18 -9.89
N ILE A 39 3.75 1.68 -9.91
CA ILE A 39 4.07 2.98 -10.52
C ILE A 39 3.70 2.98 -12.00
N SER A 40 4.00 1.88 -12.71
CA SER A 40 3.67 1.73 -14.13
C SER A 40 2.16 1.77 -14.38
N VAL A 41 1.39 1.02 -13.59
CA VAL A 41 -0.08 0.97 -13.70
C VAL A 41 -0.71 2.33 -13.43
N VAL A 42 -0.31 3.02 -12.35
CA VAL A 42 -0.85 4.35 -12.02
C VAL A 42 -0.47 5.38 -13.08
N SER A 43 0.77 5.32 -13.59
CA SER A 43 1.23 6.21 -14.67
C SER A 43 0.43 6.01 -15.97
N LEU A 44 0.10 4.76 -16.30
CA LEU A 44 -0.74 4.42 -17.45
C LEU A 44 -2.19 4.90 -17.26
N ILE A 45 -2.76 4.73 -16.07
CA ILE A 45 -4.11 5.25 -15.74
C ILE A 45 -4.17 6.76 -15.96
N PHE A 46 -3.17 7.50 -15.48
CA PHE A 46 -3.10 8.94 -15.73
C PHE A 46 -2.91 9.24 -17.22
N TYR A 47 -2.01 8.55 -17.90
CA TYR A 47 -1.77 8.77 -19.33
C TYR A 47 -3.05 8.60 -20.15
N LEU A 48 -3.83 7.55 -19.87
CA LEU A 48 -5.15 7.34 -20.46
C LEU A 48 -6.13 8.44 -20.09
N GLY A 49 -6.16 8.88 -18.82
CA GLY A 49 -7.00 9.99 -18.39
C GLY A 49 -6.68 11.31 -19.09
N PHE A 50 -5.39 11.59 -19.31
CA PHE A 50 -4.92 12.76 -20.06
C PHE A 50 -5.30 12.66 -21.54
N TYR A 51 -5.12 11.48 -22.14
CA TYR A 51 -5.51 11.19 -23.51
C TYR A 51 -7.02 11.38 -23.73
N LEU A 52 -7.86 10.83 -22.84
CA LEU A 52 -9.32 10.98 -22.88
C LEU A 52 -9.80 12.42 -22.61
N SER A 53 -8.96 13.26 -22.02
CA SER A 53 -9.27 14.66 -21.74
C SER A 53 -8.71 15.61 -22.82
N ASP A 54 -8.20 15.09 -23.93
CA ASP A 54 -7.52 15.84 -25.00
C ASP A 54 -6.35 16.72 -24.52
N VAL A 55 -5.67 16.28 -23.45
CA VAL A 55 -4.55 17.01 -22.86
C VAL A 55 -3.26 16.24 -23.11
N SER A 56 -2.35 16.85 -23.88
CA SER A 56 -1.05 16.24 -24.18
C SER A 56 -0.15 16.26 -22.94
N CYS A 57 0.18 15.08 -22.41
CA CYS A 57 1.22 14.92 -21.40
C CYS A 57 2.06 13.68 -21.71
N SER A 58 3.39 13.80 -21.67
CA SER A 58 4.28 12.68 -21.92
C SER A 58 4.24 11.67 -20.77
N LEU A 59 4.17 10.37 -21.08
CA LEU A 59 4.20 9.29 -20.09
C LEU A 59 5.42 9.40 -19.14
N LYS A 60 6.58 9.82 -19.66
CA LYS A 60 7.80 10.03 -18.85
C LYS A 60 7.60 11.03 -17.70
N LYS A 61 6.88 12.13 -17.94
CA LYS A 61 6.58 13.14 -16.90
C LYS A 61 5.62 12.57 -15.86
N LEU A 62 4.58 11.86 -16.31
CA LEU A 62 3.61 11.21 -15.42
C LEU A 62 4.29 10.14 -14.56
N TYR A 63 5.18 9.34 -15.14
CA TYR A 63 5.97 8.37 -14.41
C TYR A 63 6.82 9.01 -13.32
N GLY A 64 7.47 10.15 -13.62
CA GLY A 64 8.20 10.93 -12.62
C GLY A 64 7.31 11.45 -11.49
N VAL A 65 6.10 11.93 -11.82
CA VAL A 65 5.12 12.38 -10.81
C VAL A 65 4.73 11.22 -9.88
N VAL A 66 4.33 10.08 -10.45
CA VAL A 66 3.91 8.91 -9.66
C VAL A 66 5.06 8.39 -8.81
N LEU A 67 6.27 8.29 -9.37
CA LEU A 67 7.47 7.87 -8.64
C LEU A 67 7.74 8.76 -7.42
N ILE A 68 7.69 10.09 -7.59
CA ILE A 68 7.91 11.03 -6.49
C ILE A 68 6.77 10.93 -5.47
N SER A 69 5.52 10.81 -5.91
CA SER A 69 4.39 10.61 -5.01
C SER A 69 4.50 9.33 -4.19
N ASP A 70 5.02 8.23 -4.77
CA ASP A 70 5.16 6.94 -4.08
C ASP A 70 6.16 6.99 -2.92
N PHE A 71 7.08 7.97 -2.89
CA PHE A 71 7.90 8.25 -1.69
C PHE A 71 7.06 8.58 -0.45
N THR A 72 5.80 8.99 -0.61
CA THR A 72 4.86 9.14 0.52
C THR A 72 4.73 7.82 1.28
N PHE A 73 4.55 6.69 0.59
CA PHE A 73 4.46 5.38 1.26
C PHE A 73 5.77 4.97 1.91
N LEU A 74 6.89 5.24 1.24
CA LEU A 74 8.21 4.93 1.78
C LEU A 74 8.50 5.72 3.06
N PHE A 75 8.22 7.03 3.04
CA PHE A 75 8.38 7.92 4.19
C PHE A 75 7.58 7.44 5.39
N PHE A 76 6.29 7.13 5.20
CA PHE A 76 5.44 6.62 6.29
C PHE A 76 5.83 5.20 6.74
N THR A 77 6.42 4.38 5.86
CA THR A 77 7.00 3.08 6.26
C THR A 77 8.19 3.27 7.20
N VAL A 78 9.06 4.23 6.91
CA VAL A 78 10.19 4.59 7.79
C VAL A 78 9.68 5.14 9.12
N LEU A 79 8.70 6.05 9.10
CA LEU A 79 8.09 6.57 10.33
C LEU A 79 7.44 5.47 11.17
N ARG A 80 6.68 4.55 10.56
CA ARG A 80 6.11 3.39 11.25
C ARG A 80 7.22 2.57 11.92
N THR A 81 8.32 2.35 11.23
CA THR A 81 9.46 1.59 11.75
C THR A 81 10.10 2.29 12.94
N MET A 82 10.27 3.61 12.88
CA MET A 82 10.75 4.41 14.02
C MET A 82 9.80 4.34 15.22
N LEU A 83 8.48 4.41 14.99
CA LEU A 83 7.48 4.28 16.05
C LEU A 83 7.48 2.89 16.69
N ILE A 84 7.77 1.84 15.91
CA ILE A 84 7.86 0.48 16.44
C ILE A 84 8.99 0.37 17.48
N PHE A 85 10.13 1.03 17.25
CA PHE A 85 11.24 1.04 18.22
C PHE A 85 10.94 1.77 19.52
N ASN A 86 9.89 2.59 19.56
CA ASN A 86 9.48 3.35 20.76
C ASN A 86 8.34 2.66 21.54
N GLN A 87 7.93 1.46 21.13
CA GLN A 87 6.79 0.72 21.70
C GLN A 87 7.25 -0.67 22.17
N ASP A 88 6.75 -1.10 23.32
CA ASP A 88 7.01 -2.44 23.85
C ASP A 88 5.99 -3.44 23.30
N PHE A 89 6.33 -4.08 22.18
CA PHE A 89 5.52 -5.18 21.64
C PHE A 89 5.93 -6.52 22.26
N THR A 90 4.93 -7.31 22.64
CA THR A 90 5.17 -8.62 23.26
C THR A 90 5.14 -9.77 22.26
N SER A 91 4.63 -9.53 21.04
CA SER A 91 4.53 -10.53 19.99
C SER A 91 4.80 -9.97 18.58
N LEU A 92 5.28 -10.84 17.68
CA LEU A 92 5.41 -10.51 16.25
C LEU A 92 4.04 -10.19 15.60
N ALA A 93 2.96 -10.79 16.13
CA ALA A 93 1.60 -10.52 15.67
C ALA A 93 1.20 -9.06 15.95
N GLU A 94 1.53 -8.51 17.11
CA GLU A 94 1.31 -7.10 17.44
C GLU A 94 2.08 -6.17 16.49
N ILE A 95 3.37 -6.44 16.26
CA ILE A 95 4.19 -5.65 15.32
C ILE A 95 3.60 -5.69 13.91
N SER A 96 3.13 -6.86 13.46
CA SER A 96 2.55 -7.02 12.12
C SER A 96 1.23 -6.28 11.95
N SER A 97 0.42 -6.21 13.02
CA SER A 97 -0.90 -5.57 13.02
C SER A 97 -0.85 -4.07 13.34
N TYR A 98 0.26 -3.60 13.91
CA TYR A 98 0.50 -2.20 14.25
C TYR A 98 0.43 -1.29 13.02
N ALA A 99 -0.53 -0.37 13.01
CA ALA A 99 -0.78 0.49 11.85
C ALA A 99 -1.13 1.91 12.32
N PRO A 100 -0.12 2.72 12.69
CA PRO A 100 -0.31 4.00 13.37
C PRO A 100 -0.99 5.08 12.50
N PHE A 101 -1.04 4.88 11.18
CA PHE A 101 -1.60 5.83 10.22
C PHE A 101 -2.97 5.39 9.65
N ARG A 102 -3.65 4.45 10.31
CA ARG A 102 -5.04 4.11 9.97
C ARG A 102 -5.97 5.23 10.42
N ILE A 103 -6.98 5.51 9.59
CA ILE A 103 -8.05 6.47 9.93
C ILE A 103 -8.98 5.89 11.00
N ILE A 104 -9.18 4.57 10.98
CA ILE A 104 -10.06 3.84 11.89
C ILE A 104 -9.25 2.79 12.64
N THR A 105 -9.43 2.71 13.97
CA THR A 105 -8.73 1.77 14.85
C THR A 105 -9.31 0.36 14.75
N PHE A 106 -8.46 -0.66 14.97
CA PHE A 106 -8.81 -2.07 14.73
C PHE A 106 -10.00 -2.56 15.57
N ASP A 107 -10.13 -2.08 16.82
CA ASP A 107 -11.22 -2.45 17.72
C ASP A 107 -12.58 -2.13 17.12
N SER A 108 -12.71 -0.93 16.53
CA SER A 108 -13.93 -0.53 15.83
C SER A 108 -14.16 -1.29 14.52
N ILE A 109 -13.10 -1.80 13.87
CA ILE A 109 -13.21 -2.51 12.58
C ILE A 109 -13.65 -3.97 12.79
N SER A 110 -13.36 -4.57 13.94
CA SER A 110 -13.60 -5.99 14.22
C SER A 110 -15.07 -6.41 14.01
N GLU A 111 -16.02 -5.52 14.31
CA GLU A 111 -17.46 -5.72 14.19
C GLU A 111 -18.00 -5.58 12.76
N PHE A 112 -17.21 -5.01 11.84
CA PHE A 112 -17.67 -4.79 10.46
C PHE A 112 -17.62 -6.09 9.62
N PRO A 113 -18.54 -6.24 8.65
CA PRO A 113 -18.45 -7.32 7.67
C PRO A 113 -17.22 -7.15 6.77
N ILE A 114 -16.71 -8.25 6.22
CA ILE A 114 -15.47 -8.29 5.41
C ILE A 114 -15.48 -7.30 4.24
N TRP A 115 -16.62 -7.14 3.57
CA TRP A 115 -16.76 -6.20 2.46
C TRP A 115 -16.54 -4.74 2.87
N ALA A 116 -16.79 -4.37 4.14
CA ALA A 116 -16.53 -3.04 4.68
C ALA A 116 -15.10 -2.92 5.24
N LYS A 117 -14.53 -4.00 5.79
CA LYS A 117 -13.15 -4.02 6.32
C LYS A 117 -12.11 -3.72 5.24
N ILE A 118 -12.30 -4.23 4.03
CA ILE A 118 -11.35 -4.08 2.91
C ILE A 118 -11.13 -2.61 2.51
N PRO A 119 -12.17 -1.81 2.15
CA PRO A 119 -11.99 -0.41 1.79
C PRO A 119 -11.38 0.40 2.93
N LEU A 120 -11.83 0.19 4.17
CA LEU A 120 -11.32 0.91 5.35
C LEU A 120 -9.83 0.65 5.62
N ARG A 121 -9.34 -0.54 5.28
CA ARG A 121 -7.91 -0.88 5.39
C ARG A 121 -7.08 -0.19 4.30
N ILE A 122 -7.61 -0.11 3.08
CA ILE A 122 -6.92 0.44 1.91
C ILE A 122 -6.90 1.98 2.00
N ILE A 123 -8.04 2.60 2.30
CA ILE A 123 -8.18 4.05 2.45
C ILE A 123 -7.71 4.43 3.85
N ASN A 124 -6.42 4.66 3.99
CA ASN A 124 -5.77 5.14 5.21
C ASN A 124 -5.22 6.57 5.02
N LEU A 125 -4.63 7.14 6.07
CA LEU A 125 -4.12 8.51 6.03
C LEU A 125 -3.01 8.70 4.98
N VAL A 126 -2.17 7.68 4.81
CA VAL A 126 -1.07 7.69 3.82
C VAL A 126 -1.62 7.71 2.40
N GLU A 127 -2.68 6.94 2.14
CA GLU A 127 -3.37 6.89 0.86
C GLU A 127 -4.03 8.24 0.52
N VAL A 128 -4.72 8.86 1.48
CA VAL A 128 -5.31 10.19 1.29
C VAL A 128 -4.22 11.25 1.03
N LEU A 129 -3.13 11.20 1.78
CA LEU A 129 -1.99 12.10 1.57
C LEU A 129 -1.35 11.88 0.20
N TYR A 130 -1.27 10.63 -0.26
CA TYR A 130 -0.80 10.30 -1.60
C TYR A 130 -1.65 10.98 -2.68
N TRP A 131 -2.98 11.03 -2.54
CA TRP A 131 -3.86 11.74 -3.50
C TRP A 131 -3.55 13.25 -3.53
N VAL A 132 -3.30 13.84 -2.37
CA VAL A 132 -2.90 15.25 -2.24
C VAL A 132 -1.57 15.50 -2.94
N VAL A 133 -0.55 14.67 -2.70
CA VAL A 133 0.77 14.81 -3.32
C VAL A 133 0.69 14.63 -4.85
N LEU A 134 -0.08 13.65 -5.34
CA LEU A 134 -0.34 13.49 -6.77
C LEU A 134 -0.97 14.75 -7.38
N GLY A 135 -1.99 15.32 -6.73
CA GLY A 135 -2.66 16.54 -7.18
C GLY A 135 -1.71 17.74 -7.23
N LEU A 136 -0.85 17.89 -6.22
CA LEU A 136 0.17 18.94 -6.16
C LEU A 136 1.17 18.79 -7.30
N LEU A 137 1.75 17.60 -7.50
CA LEU A 137 2.75 17.39 -8.55
C LEU A 137 2.14 17.51 -9.96
N LEU A 138 0.92 17.01 -10.15
CA LEU A 138 0.18 17.18 -11.41
C LEU A 138 -0.07 18.67 -11.73
N SER A 139 -0.44 19.49 -10.73
CA SER A 139 -0.62 20.93 -10.95
C SER A 139 0.65 21.62 -11.42
N ARG A 140 1.83 21.15 -10.98
CA ARG A 140 3.13 21.71 -11.39
C ARG A 140 3.46 21.37 -12.84
N ILE A 141 3.17 20.15 -13.29
CA ILE A 141 3.50 19.74 -14.65
C ILE A 141 2.47 20.17 -15.71
N THR A 142 1.21 20.36 -15.30
CA THR A 142 0.11 20.77 -16.21
C THR A 142 -0.16 22.26 -16.21
N LEU A 143 0.38 23.01 -15.24
CA LEU A 143 0.06 24.42 -14.96
C LEU A 143 -1.44 24.64 -14.66
N TRP A 144 -2.18 23.59 -14.32
CA TRP A 144 -3.55 23.71 -13.84
C TRP A 144 -3.59 24.22 -12.40
N SER A 145 -4.75 24.76 -12.00
CA SER A 145 -5.00 24.99 -10.58
C SER A 145 -4.91 23.67 -9.79
N TYR A 146 -4.50 23.76 -8.53
CA TYR A 146 -4.43 22.59 -7.66
C TYR A 146 -5.77 21.84 -7.59
N ILE A 147 -6.88 22.58 -7.45
CA ILE A 147 -8.24 22.00 -7.39
C ILE A 147 -8.55 21.20 -8.65
N LYS A 148 -8.24 21.75 -9.84
CA LYS A 148 -8.46 21.03 -11.12
C LYS A 148 -7.62 19.76 -11.20
N SER A 149 -6.36 19.81 -10.76
CA SER A 149 -5.45 18.66 -10.75
C SER A 149 -5.88 17.59 -9.75
N PHE A 150 -6.32 18.00 -8.56
CA PHE A 150 -6.84 17.09 -7.55
C PHE A 150 -8.14 16.42 -8.01
N LEU A 151 -9.07 17.17 -8.63
CA LEU A 151 -10.26 16.58 -9.25
C LEU A 151 -9.92 15.57 -10.35
N PHE A 152 -8.87 15.83 -11.13
CA PHE A 152 -8.37 14.86 -12.10
C PHE A 152 -7.88 13.57 -11.43
N VAL A 153 -7.13 13.66 -10.32
CA VAL A 153 -6.71 12.48 -9.52
C VAL A 153 -7.92 11.69 -9.03
N LEU A 154 -8.95 12.37 -8.52
CA LEU A 154 -10.18 11.71 -8.06
C LEU A 154 -10.88 10.95 -9.20
N LYS A 155 -10.99 11.57 -10.38
CA LYS A 155 -11.67 10.98 -11.54
C LYS A 155 -10.89 9.85 -12.21
N THR A 156 -9.59 9.74 -11.97
CA THR A 156 -8.72 8.75 -12.63
C THR A 156 -8.22 7.72 -11.63
N TYR A 157 -7.29 8.10 -10.75
CA TYR A 157 -6.68 7.21 -9.79
C TYR A 157 -7.67 6.69 -8.75
N VAL A 158 -8.46 7.57 -8.10
CA VAL A 158 -9.40 7.12 -7.06
C VAL A 158 -10.52 6.26 -7.65
N LEU A 159 -10.96 6.57 -8.88
CA LEU A 159 -11.87 5.70 -9.61
C LEU A 159 -11.26 4.31 -9.87
N ALA A 160 -10.03 4.24 -10.37
CA ALA A 160 -9.33 2.97 -10.58
C ALA A 160 -9.09 2.19 -9.27
N LEU A 161 -8.74 2.89 -8.19
CA LEU A 161 -8.62 2.31 -6.85
C LEU A 161 -9.95 1.73 -6.36
N THR A 162 -11.06 2.39 -6.66
CA THR A 162 -12.41 1.90 -6.33
C THR A 162 -12.70 0.59 -7.04
N PHE A 163 -12.40 0.49 -8.34
CA PHE A 163 -12.52 -0.77 -9.08
C PHE A 163 -11.64 -1.87 -8.48
N TRP A 164 -10.41 -1.54 -8.09
CA TRP A 164 -9.50 -2.49 -7.43
C TRP A 164 -10.06 -2.98 -6.09
N ILE A 165 -10.61 -2.08 -5.27
CA ILE A 165 -11.26 -2.42 -3.99
C ILE A 165 -12.44 -3.37 -4.22
N VAL A 166 -13.32 -3.06 -5.17
CA VAL A 166 -14.49 -3.91 -5.50
C VAL A 166 -14.04 -5.29 -5.95
N PHE A 167 -13.01 -5.36 -6.80
CA PHE A 167 -12.41 -6.63 -7.22
C PHE A 167 -11.88 -7.44 -6.02
N LEU A 168 -11.17 -6.79 -5.08
CA LEU A 168 -10.69 -7.48 -3.87
C LEU A 168 -11.81 -7.97 -2.96
N ILE A 169 -12.90 -7.20 -2.85
CA ILE A 169 -14.10 -7.64 -2.12
C ILE A 169 -14.68 -8.88 -2.78
N PHE A 170 -14.86 -8.87 -4.11
CA PHE A 170 -15.37 -10.02 -4.85
C PHE A 170 -14.52 -11.26 -4.64
N VAL A 171 -13.20 -11.15 -4.79
CA VAL A 171 -12.27 -12.27 -4.57
C VAL A 171 -12.38 -12.81 -3.14
N ASN A 172 -12.43 -11.95 -2.12
CA ASN A 172 -12.50 -12.41 -0.73
C ASN A 172 -13.85 -13.04 -0.37
N VAL A 173 -14.95 -12.43 -0.80
CA VAL A 173 -16.31 -12.84 -0.40
C VAL A 173 -16.79 -14.06 -1.20
N VAL A 174 -16.39 -14.19 -2.46
CA VAL A 174 -16.93 -15.22 -3.37
C VAL A 174 -15.97 -16.39 -3.58
N LEU A 175 -14.66 -16.15 -3.57
CA LEU A 175 -13.68 -17.20 -3.92
C LEU A 175 -12.93 -17.79 -2.71
N ILE A 176 -12.78 -17.02 -1.63
CA ILE A 176 -11.96 -17.43 -0.47
C ILE A 176 -12.82 -17.86 0.71
N ASN A 177 -13.81 -17.04 1.08
CA ASN A 177 -14.83 -17.41 2.06
C ASN A 177 -15.91 -18.29 1.45
#